data_AF-A0A200QRC4-F1
#
_entry.id   AF-A0A200QRC4-F1
#
_cell.length_a   1.000
_cell.length_b   1.000
_cell.length_c   1.000
_cell.angle_alpha   90.00
_cell.angle_beta   90.00
_cell.angle_gamma   90.00
#
_symmetry.space_group_name_H-M   'P 1'
#
loop_
_entity.id
_entity.type
_entity.pdbx_description
1 polymer ?
#
loop_
_entity_poly.entity_id
_entity_poly.type
_entity_poly.pdbx_seq_one_letter_code
_entity_poly.pdbx_strand_id
1 'polypeptide(L)'
;MASLCVDNLNKCQVPWSLLHWLHKIRELAEGLDIIVVHVYRELNTLADFMTSLGLESNIDRLFLSDFPTHLEGLARLDRIGIPYVRTG
;
A
#
# COMPACT_ATOMS: atom_id res chain seq x y z
N MET A 1 15.08 -6.40 10.43
CA MET A 1 13.67 -6.43 10.85
C MET A 1 12.75 -7.14 9.83
N ALA A 2 12.87 -6.87 8.52
CA ALA A 2 12.03 -7.53 7.49
C ALA A 2 12.20 -9.07 7.38
N SER A 3 13.40 -9.60 7.60
CA SER A 3 13.67 -11.05 7.55
C SER A 3 12.86 -11.86 8.57
N LEU A 4 12.59 -11.30 9.76
CA LEU A 4 11.90 -12.03 10.83
C LEU A 4 10.39 -12.27 10.54
N CYS A 5 9.78 -11.43 9.70
CA CYS A 5 8.35 -11.52 9.38
C CYS A 5 8.04 -12.62 8.36
N VAL A 6 8.83 -12.76 7.29
CA VAL A 6 8.55 -13.76 6.23
C VAL A 6 8.82 -15.18 6.72
N ASP A 7 9.89 -15.38 7.49
CA ASP A 7 10.32 -16.71 7.93
C ASP A 7 9.36 -17.32 8.98
N ASN A 8 8.59 -16.50 9.71
CA ASN A 8 7.57 -16.96 10.65
C ASN A 8 6.19 -17.23 10.01
N LEU A 9 5.90 -16.66 8.84
CA LEU A 9 4.59 -16.84 8.18
C LEU A 9 4.40 -18.24 7.60
N ASN A 10 5.48 -18.93 7.24
CA ASN A 10 5.44 -20.34 6.82
C ASN A 10 4.89 -21.28 7.91
N LYS A 11 4.95 -20.88 9.19
CA LYS A 11 4.42 -21.66 10.31
C LYS A 11 2.92 -21.44 10.54
N CYS A 12 2.34 -20.39 9.95
CA CYS A 12 0.98 -19.94 10.24
C CYS A 12 -0.08 -20.41 9.22
N GLN A 13 0.23 -21.42 8.38
CA GLN A 13 -0.67 -21.91 7.32
C GLN A 13 -1.22 -20.79 6.43
N VAL A 14 -0.38 -19.79 6.13
CA VAL A 14 -0.76 -18.65 5.30
C VAL A 14 -1.07 -19.15 3.88
N PRO A 15 -2.15 -18.65 3.22
CA PRO A 15 -2.44 -18.96 1.84
C PRO A 15 -1.22 -18.78 0.94
N TRP A 16 -0.95 -19.76 0.07
CA TRP A 16 0.23 -19.75 -0.80
C TRP A 16 0.32 -18.48 -1.66
N SER A 17 -0.82 -17.93 -2.10
CA SER A 17 -0.87 -16.69 -2.86
C SER A 17 -0.29 -15.49 -2.10
N LEU A 18 -0.56 -15.39 -0.79
CA LEU A 18 0.00 -14.34 0.06
C LEU A 18 1.50 -14.56 0.29
N LEU A 19 1.92 -15.80 0.55
CA LEU A 19 3.34 -16.14 0.66
C LEU A 19 4.11 -15.78 -0.62
N HIS A 20 3.54 -16.09 -1.79
CA HIS A 20 4.13 -15.76 -3.08
C HIS A 20 4.39 -14.26 -3.24
N TRP A 21 3.39 -13.42 -2.95
CA TRP A 21 3.54 -11.96 -3.03
C TRP A 21 4.53 -11.41 -2.01
N LEU A 22 4.54 -11.95 -0.79
CA LEU A 22 5.51 -11.55 0.24
C LEU A 22 6.95 -11.90 -0.15
N HIS A 23 7.18 -13.07 -0.74
CA HIS A 23 8.48 -13.44 -1.29
C HIS A 23 8.91 -12.48 -2.40
N LYS A 24 8.01 -12.16 -3.33
CA LYS A 24 8.30 -11.21 -4.41
C LYS A 24 8.63 -9.81 -3.91
N ILE A 25 7.91 -9.32 -2.89
CA ILE A 25 8.23 -8.05 -2.22
C ILE A 25 9.61 -8.12 -1.56
N ARG A 26 9.95 -9.23 -0.91
CA ARG A 26 11.27 -9.43 -0.27
C ARG A 26 12.41 -9.41 -1.29
N GLU A 27 12.25 -10.09 -2.42
CA GLU A 27 13.24 -10.10 -3.51
C GLU A 27 13.46 -8.68 -4.06
N LEU A 28 12.38 -7.93 -4.27
CA LEU A 28 12.49 -6.53 -4.75
C LEU A 28 13.07 -5.58 -3.70
N ALA A 29 12.87 -5.86 -2.42
CA ALA A 29 13.42 -5.11 -1.30
C ALA A 29 14.89 -5.45 -1.01
N GLU A 30 15.42 -6.52 -1.60
CA GLU A 30 16.77 -6.99 -1.34
C GLU A 30 17.80 -5.95 -1.81
N GLY A 31 18.68 -5.51 -0.90
CA GLY A 31 19.67 -4.47 -1.17
C GLY A 31 19.15 -3.03 -1.07
N LEU A 32 17.86 -2.81 -0.76
CA LEU A 32 17.29 -1.50 -0.47
C LEU A 32 17.25 -1.25 1.04
N ASP A 33 17.67 -0.05 1.47
CA ASP A 33 17.52 0.38 2.87
C ASP A 33 16.08 0.87 3.14
N ILE A 34 15.19 -0.09 3.37
CA ILE A 34 13.75 0.17 3.55
C ILE A 34 13.38 0.07 5.03
N ILE A 35 12.73 1.12 5.54
CA ILE A 35 12.06 1.12 6.83
C ILE A 35 10.59 0.78 6.63
N VAL A 36 10.13 -0.31 7.25
CA VAL A 36 8.72 -0.69 7.27
C VAL A 36 8.09 -0.15 8.56
N VAL A 37 7.05 0.66 8.41
CA VAL A 37 6.31 1.25 9.54
C VAL A 37 4.83 0.92 9.39
N HIS A 38 4.17 0.59 10.50
CA HIS A 38 2.72 0.53 10.52
C HIS A 38 2.16 1.96 10.67
N VAL A 39 1.28 2.36 9.76
CA VAL A 39 0.61 3.67 9.79
C VAL A 39 -0.89 3.48 9.97
N TYR A 40 -1.53 4.46 10.63
CA TYR A 40 -2.98 4.49 10.76
C TYR A 40 -3.67 4.64 9.40
N ARG A 41 -4.92 4.19 9.32
CA ARG A 41 -5.68 4.08 8.05
C ARG A 41 -5.78 5.42 7.32
N GLU A 42 -5.94 6.50 8.08
CA GLU A 42 -6.08 7.87 7.58
C GLU A 42 -4.80 8.34 6.87
N LEU A 43 -3.63 7.90 7.35
CA LEU A 43 -2.32 8.17 6.71
C LEU A 43 -2.06 7.27 5.50
N ASN A 44 -2.93 6.29 5.24
CA ASN A 44 -2.85 5.40 4.08
C ASN A 44 -4.00 5.64 3.09
N THR A 45 -4.73 6.75 3.22
CA THR A 45 -5.94 7.04 2.43
C THR A 45 -5.66 7.10 0.93
N LEU A 46 -4.47 7.57 0.52
CA LEU A 46 -4.06 7.58 -0.88
C LEU A 46 -3.99 6.16 -1.47
N ALA A 47 -3.36 5.23 -0.75
CA ALA A 47 -3.25 3.84 -1.19
C ALA A 47 -4.61 3.13 -1.19
N ASP A 48 -5.47 3.43 -0.22
CA ASP A 48 -6.85 2.92 -0.15
C ASP A 48 -7.69 3.39 -1.35
N PHE A 49 -7.57 4.67 -1.72
CA PHE A 49 -8.22 5.22 -2.91
C PHE A 49 -7.71 4.56 -4.20
N MET A 50 -6.39 4.43 -4.37
CA MET A 50 -5.81 3.80 -5.56
C MET A 50 -6.21 2.32 -5.68
N THR A 51 -6.29 1.62 -4.55
CA THR A 51 -6.76 0.23 -4.51
C THR A 51 -8.22 0.12 -4.91
N SER A 52 -9.08 1.00 -4.37
CA SER A 52 -10.51 1.06 -4.71
C SER A 52 -10.72 1.37 -6.19
N LEU A 53 -9.97 2.34 -6.73
CA LEU A 53 -10.01 2.70 -8.14
C LEU A 53 -9.59 1.54 -9.05
N GLY A 54 -8.55 0.80 -8.67
CA GLY A 54 -8.11 -0.40 -9.40
C GLY A 54 -9.17 -1.50 -9.39
N LEU A 55 -9.80 -1.75 -8.24
CA LEU A 55 -10.88 -2.73 -8.09
C LEU A 55 -12.12 -2.37 -8.93
N GLU A 56 -12.55 -1.11 -8.88
CA GLU A 56 -13.73 -0.64 -9.61
C GLU A 56 -13.52 -0.64 -11.13
N SER A 57 -12.32 -0.24 -11.57
CA SER A 57 -12.01 -0.17 -13.00
C SER A 57 -11.57 -1.51 -13.59
N ASN A 58 -11.14 -2.47 -12.76
CA ASN A 58 -10.58 -3.77 -13.14
C ASN A 58 -9.45 -3.67 -14.19
N ILE A 59 -8.68 -2.58 -14.14
CA ILE A 59 -7.61 -2.25 -15.09
C ILE A 59 -6.43 -1.67 -14.32
N ASP A 60 -5.22 -2.10 -14.68
CA ASP A 60 -3.98 -1.47 -14.23
C ASP A 60 -3.80 -0.11 -14.92
N ARG A 61 -3.70 0.97 -14.14
CA ARG A 61 -3.52 2.33 -14.66
C ARG A 61 -2.23 2.95 -14.15
N LEU A 62 -1.48 3.55 -15.08
CA LEU A 62 -0.32 4.38 -14.78
C LEU A 62 -0.67 5.84 -15.00
N PHE A 63 -0.53 6.65 -13.95
CA PHE A 63 -0.72 8.11 -14.02
C PHE A 63 0.65 8.79 -14.07
N LEU A 64 0.93 9.52 -15.15
CA LEU A 64 2.18 10.28 -15.31
C LEU A 64 1.99 11.79 -15.11
N SER A 65 0.81 12.32 -15.42
CA SER A 65 0.51 13.75 -15.32
C SER A 65 -0.96 14.07 -14.99
N ASP A 66 -1.89 13.15 -15.29
CA ASP A 66 -3.34 13.39 -15.17
C ASP A 66 -3.95 12.59 -14.02
N PHE A 67 -3.66 13.01 -12.79
CA PHE A 67 -4.18 12.33 -11.61
C PHE A 67 -5.66 12.65 -11.38
N PRO A 68 -6.47 11.69 -10.90
CA PRO A 68 -7.84 11.97 -10.50
C PRO A 68 -7.88 13.10 -9.47
N THR A 69 -8.75 14.09 -9.64
CA THR A 69 -8.84 15.27 -8.76
C THR A 69 -9.02 14.89 -7.28
N HIS A 70 -9.75 13.80 -7.01
CA HIS A 70 -9.90 13.30 -5.65
C HIS A 70 -8.57 12.81 -5.04
N LEU A 71 -7.74 12.10 -5.80
CA LEU A 71 -6.43 11.65 -5.37
C LEU A 71 -5.51 12.84 -5.08
N GLU A 72 -5.54 13.88 -5.91
CA GLU A 72 -4.79 15.12 -5.64
C GLU A 72 -5.24 15.81 -4.35
N GLY A 73 -6.56 15.86 -4.11
CA GLY A 73 -7.12 16.42 -2.88
C GLY A 73 -6.63 15.68 -1.64
N LEU A 74 -6.66 14.34 -1.67
CA LEU A 74 -6.12 13.50 -0.61
C LEU A 74 -4.61 13.76 -0.39
N ALA A 75 -3.83 13.91 -1.45
CA ALA A 75 -2.39 14.13 -1.35
C ALA A 75 -2.08 15.51 -0.74
N ARG A 76 -2.90 16.52 -1.04
CA ARG A 76 -2.79 17.85 -0.44
C ARG A 76 -3.09 17.81 1.05
N LEU A 77 -4.13 17.07 1.48
CA LEU A 77 -4.48 16.92 2.90
C LEU A 77 -3.38 16.21 3.69
N ASP A 78 -2.84 15.13 3.12
CA ASP A 78 -1.71 14.38 3.70
C ASP A 78 -0.48 15.29 3.89
N ARG A 79 -0.14 16.08 2.87
CA ARG A 79 0.99 17.03 2.92
C ARG A 79 0.87 18.07 4.04
N ILE A 80 -0.34 18.52 4.36
CA ILE A 80 -0.58 19.52 5.42
C ILE A 80 -0.86 18.88 6.79
N GLY A 81 -0.78 17.55 6.90
CA GLY A 81 -0.97 16.81 8.14
C GLY A 81 -2.42 16.80 8.64
N ILE A 82 -3.40 17.03 7.75
CA ILE A 82 -4.82 16.97 8.11
C ILE A 82 -5.34 15.57 7.81
N PRO A 83 -5.82 14.82 8.82
CA PRO A 83 -6.38 13.49 8.58
C PRO A 83 -7.64 13.59 7.73
N TYR A 84 -7.75 12.72 6.73
CA TYR A 84 -8.98 12.56 5.97
C TYR A 84 -10.04 11.84 6.82
N VAL A 85 -11.19 12.48 7.01
CA VAL A 85 -12.33 11.86 7.69
C VAL A 85 -13.22 11.19 6.64
N ARG A 86 -13.24 9.87 6.63
CA ARG A 86 -14.16 9.11 5.80
C ARG A 86 -15.56 9.16 6.42
N THR A 87 -16.51 9.78 5.75
CA THR A 87 -17.93 9.58 6.04
C THR A 87 -18.31 8.20 5.49
N GLY A 88 -18.72 7.30 6.38
CA GLY A 88 -19.16 5.94 6.03
C GLY A 88 -20.44 5.90 5.22
#